data_AF-A0A529VLL6-F1
#
_entry.id   AF-A0A529VLL6-F1
#
_cell.length_a   1.000
_cell.length_b   1.000
_cell.length_c   1.000
_cell.angle_alpha   90.00
_cell.angle_beta   90.00
_cell.angle_gamma   90.00
#
_symmetry.space_group_name_H-M   'P 1'
#
loop_
_entity.id
_entity.type
_entity.pdbx_description
1 polymer ?
#
loop_
_entity_poly.entity_id
_entity_poly.type
_entity_poly.pdbx_seq_one_letter_code
_entity_poly.pdbx_strand_id
1 'polypeptide(L)'
;MVIKTESDLTPAVLAVMNRTEDPRLREILVAMVTHLHAFVREVRLTEVEFREATAMLNEIGKLHTDHHNEFVLMAGSLGVSSLVCLLNNGDRGQTETSQSLLGPFWRLNSPRVENGGSIIRSETPGTPLFVHAKVVDRDGKPIAGAEVDVWHASPVGLYENQDPDQA
;
A
#
# COMPACT_ATOMS: atom_id res chain seq x y z
N MET A 1 -7.01 -35.93 10.43
CA MET A 1 -5.60 -36.36 10.51
C MET A 1 -5.09 -36.01 11.91
N VAL A 2 -4.36 -36.91 12.56
CA VAL A 2 -3.73 -36.62 13.86
C VAL A 2 -2.37 -35.97 13.58
N ILE A 3 -2.15 -34.77 14.11
CA ILE A 3 -0.89 -34.02 13.96
C ILE A 3 0.08 -34.50 15.05
N LYS A 4 1.24 -35.03 14.66
CA LYS A 4 2.25 -35.54 15.61
C LYS A 4 3.56 -34.78 15.52
N THR A 5 3.91 -34.28 14.34
CA THR A 5 5.12 -33.50 14.10
C THR A 5 4.79 -32.17 13.45
N GLU A 6 5.79 -31.27 13.43
CA GLU A 6 5.72 -30.01 12.69
C GLU A 6 5.43 -30.21 11.19
N SER A 7 5.95 -31.29 10.59
CA SER A 7 5.74 -31.59 9.17
C SER A 7 4.29 -31.98 8.86
N ASP A 8 3.56 -32.49 9.84
CA ASP A 8 2.15 -32.88 9.68
C ASP A 8 1.21 -31.66 9.64
N LEU A 9 1.64 -30.52 10.21
CA LEU A 9 0.76 -29.37 10.41
C LEU A 9 0.36 -28.68 9.10
N THR A 10 1.31 -28.38 8.22
CA THR A 10 0.98 -27.66 6.96
C THR A 10 0.02 -28.48 6.08
N PRO A 11 0.23 -29.78 5.82
CA PRO A 11 -0.76 -30.59 5.10
C PRO A 11 -2.15 -30.59 5.75
N ALA A 12 -2.22 -30.61 7.08
CA ALA A 12 -3.49 -30.55 7.81
C ALA A 12 -4.25 -29.25 7.52
N VAL A 13 -3.57 -28.11 7.61
CA VAL A 13 -4.16 -26.78 7.40
C VAL A 13 -4.52 -26.57 5.94
N LEU A 14 -3.67 -27.01 5.00
CA LEU A 14 -3.97 -26.94 3.57
C LEU A 14 -5.19 -27.79 3.19
N ALA A 15 -5.42 -28.93 3.84
CA ALA A 15 -6.65 -29.70 3.64
C ALA A 15 -7.91 -28.92 4.04
N VAL A 16 -7.82 -28.03 5.05
CA VAL A 16 -8.91 -27.12 5.42
C VAL A 16 -9.06 -26.02 4.36
N MET A 17 -7.98 -25.35 3.97
CA MET A 17 -8.03 -24.26 2.97
C MET A 17 -8.60 -24.75 1.63
N ASN A 18 -8.30 -25.99 1.23
CA ASN A 18 -8.81 -26.60 0.01
C ASN A 18 -10.33 -26.80 -0.03
N ARG A 19 -11.02 -26.74 1.13
CA ARG A 19 -12.48 -26.81 1.21
C ARG A 19 -13.17 -25.47 0.97
N THR A 20 -12.41 -24.39 0.77
CA THR A 20 -12.96 -23.08 0.42
C THR A 20 -13.68 -23.16 -0.93
N GLU A 21 -14.93 -22.69 -0.98
CA GLU A 21 -15.79 -22.81 -2.16
C GLU A 21 -15.32 -21.91 -3.30
N ASP A 22 -15.06 -20.64 -3.01
CA ASP A 22 -14.52 -19.67 -3.96
C ASP A 22 -13.13 -20.15 -4.45
N PRO A 23 -12.98 -20.45 -5.76
CA PRO A 23 -11.73 -20.97 -6.29
C PRO A 23 -10.55 -20.00 -6.15
N ARG A 24 -10.78 -18.68 -6.27
CA ARG A 24 -9.74 -17.67 -6.17
C ARG A 24 -9.33 -17.46 -4.72
N LEU A 25 -10.29 -17.38 -3.80
CA LEU A 25 -9.97 -17.30 -2.38
C LEU A 25 -9.22 -18.55 -1.92
N ARG A 26 -9.63 -19.74 -2.37
CA ARG A 26 -8.93 -20.99 -2.10
C ARG A 26 -7.47 -20.94 -2.54
N GLU A 27 -7.21 -20.48 -3.76
CA GLU A 27 -5.84 -20.32 -4.29
C GLU A 27 -5.00 -19.40 -3.39
N ILE A 28 -5.55 -18.23 -3.02
CA ILE A 28 -4.89 -17.24 -2.15
C ILE A 28 -4.58 -17.85 -0.77
N LEU A 29 -5.55 -18.49 -0.13
CA LEU A 29 -5.38 -19.08 1.21
C LEU A 29 -4.36 -20.22 1.22
N VAL A 30 -4.38 -21.08 0.19
CA VAL A 30 -3.41 -22.18 0.04
C VAL A 30 -2.00 -21.63 -0.11
N ALA A 31 -1.79 -20.63 -0.98
CA ALA A 31 -0.48 -20.00 -1.16
C ALA A 31 -0.02 -19.30 0.13
N MET A 32 -0.88 -18.50 0.75
CA MET A 32 -0.58 -17.77 1.98
C MET A 32 -0.14 -18.70 3.11
N VAL A 33 -0.89 -19.77 3.40
CA VAL A 33 -0.54 -20.74 4.44
C VAL A 33 0.78 -21.45 4.12
N THR A 34 0.99 -21.81 2.86
CA THR A 34 2.21 -22.49 2.42
C THR A 34 3.44 -21.62 2.71
N HIS A 35 3.43 -20.36 2.26
CA HIS A 35 4.56 -19.45 2.43
C HIS A 35 4.75 -19.00 3.88
N LEU A 36 3.66 -18.76 4.61
CA LEU A 36 3.73 -18.37 6.03
C LEU A 36 4.33 -19.49 6.89
N HIS A 37 3.88 -20.73 6.70
CA HIS A 37 4.46 -21.86 7.44
C HIS A 37 5.90 -22.14 7.02
N ALA A 38 6.28 -21.90 5.76
CA ALA A 38 7.67 -22.00 5.33
C ALA A 38 8.55 -20.96 6.04
N PHE A 39 8.12 -19.70 6.09
CA PHE A 39 8.82 -18.63 6.81
C PHE A 39 9.01 -18.96 8.30
N VAL A 40 7.95 -19.37 8.99
CA VAL A 40 7.99 -19.73 10.43
C VAL A 40 9.04 -20.82 10.70
N ARG A 41 9.15 -21.81 9.81
CA ARG A 41 10.15 -22.88 9.93
C ARG A 41 11.56 -22.40 9.62
N GLU A 42 11.71 -21.62 8.56
CA GLU A 42 12.98 -21.09 8.10
C GLU A 42 13.70 -20.32 9.22
N VAL A 43 12.95 -19.42 9.89
CA VAL A 43 13.50 -18.61 11.00
C VAL A 43 13.44 -19.31 12.35
N ARG A 44 12.81 -20.50 12.43
CA ARG A 44 12.54 -21.24 13.67
C ARG A 44 11.89 -20.36 14.75
N LEU A 45 10.81 -19.67 14.36
CA LEU A 45 10.14 -18.66 15.18
C LEU A 45 9.82 -19.22 16.58
N THR A 46 10.26 -18.51 17.61
CA THR A 46 10.07 -18.91 19.01
C THR A 46 8.72 -18.47 19.55
N GLU A 47 8.29 -19.05 20.68
CA GLU A 47 7.07 -18.62 21.35
C GLU A 47 7.13 -17.17 21.85
N VAL A 48 8.31 -16.68 22.25
CA VAL A 48 8.50 -15.30 22.71
C VAL A 48 8.33 -14.33 21.54
N GLU A 49 9.02 -14.57 20.43
CA GLU A 49 8.90 -13.76 19.21
C GLU A 49 7.48 -13.79 18.64
N PHE A 50 6.81 -14.95 18.70
CA PHE A 50 5.41 -15.06 18.28
C PHE A 50 4.47 -14.19 19.13
N ARG A 51 4.68 -14.15 20.46
CA ARG A 51 3.90 -13.27 21.36
C ARG A 51 4.17 -11.80 21.07
N GLU A 52 5.41 -11.42 20.80
CA GLU A 52 5.78 -10.06 20.43
C GLU A 52 5.18 -9.64 19.08
N ALA A 53 5.31 -10.49 18.06
CA ALA A 53 4.74 -10.24 16.74
C ALA A 53 3.21 -10.09 16.78
N THR A 54 2.52 -10.96 17.54
CA THR A 54 1.07 -10.85 17.71
C THR A 54 0.65 -9.62 18.51
N ALA A 55 1.44 -9.20 19.51
CA ALA A 55 1.21 -7.95 20.22
C ALA A 55 1.30 -6.73 19.29
N MET A 56 2.31 -6.69 18.42
CA MET A 56 2.48 -5.65 17.40
C MET A 56 1.30 -5.61 16.43
N LEU A 57 0.87 -6.75 15.89
CA LEU A 57 -0.29 -6.82 14.98
C LEU A 57 -1.58 -6.33 15.66
N ASN A 58 -1.75 -6.63 16.95
CA ASN A 58 -2.89 -6.12 17.73
C ASN A 58 -2.81 -4.61 17.95
N GLU A 59 -1.61 -4.06 18.15
CA GLU A 59 -1.40 -2.61 18.27
C GLU A 59 -1.72 -1.88 16.96
N ILE A 60 -1.21 -2.38 15.83
CA ILE A 60 -1.55 -1.92 14.48
C ILE A 60 -3.08 -1.92 14.29
N GLY A 61 -3.76 -2.99 14.70
CA GLY A 61 -5.22 -3.07 14.63
C GLY A 61 -5.95 -2.05 15.51
N LYS A 62 -5.41 -1.69 16.68
CA LYS A 62 -5.98 -0.66 17.58
C LYS A 62 -5.80 0.76 17.07
N LEU A 63 -4.75 1.02 16.31
CA LEU A 63 -4.47 2.33 15.73
C LEU A 63 -5.34 2.61 14.50
N HIS A 64 -6.02 1.61 13.95
CA HIS A 64 -6.88 1.78 12.78
C HIS A 64 -8.06 2.73 13.07
N THR A 65 -8.21 3.74 12.22
CA THR A 65 -9.34 4.66 12.16
C THR A 65 -9.70 4.95 10.70
N ASP A 66 -10.78 5.69 10.45
CA ASP A 66 -11.19 6.11 9.10
C ASP A 66 -10.11 6.95 8.38
N HIS A 67 -9.20 7.58 9.13
CA HIS A 67 -8.14 8.44 8.61
C HIS A 67 -6.73 7.85 8.81
N HIS A 68 -6.62 6.67 9.43
CA HIS A 68 -5.33 6.06 9.77
C HIS A 68 -5.39 4.53 9.61
N ASN A 69 -4.53 3.97 8.74
CA ASN A 69 -4.50 2.54 8.50
C ASN A 69 -3.06 2.02 8.55
N GLU A 70 -2.64 1.65 9.75
CA GLU A 70 -1.28 1.21 10.03
C GLU A 70 -0.93 -0.11 9.31
N PHE A 71 -1.92 -0.96 9.00
CA PHE A 71 -1.70 -2.15 8.18
C PHE A 71 -1.28 -1.81 6.75
N VAL A 72 -1.89 -0.79 6.15
CA VAL A 72 -1.52 -0.32 4.79
C VAL A 72 -0.15 0.36 4.80
N LEU A 73 0.18 1.09 5.86
CA LEU A 73 1.52 1.68 6.03
C LEU A 73 2.59 0.60 6.17
N MET A 74 2.35 -0.42 7.00
CA MET A 74 3.23 -1.60 7.10
C MET A 74 3.41 -2.30 5.74
N ALA A 75 2.32 -2.49 4.97
CA ALA A 75 2.39 -3.07 3.63
C ALA A 75 3.24 -2.22 2.66
N GLY A 76 3.21 -0.90 2.81
CA GLY A 76 4.11 0.03 2.12
C GLY A 76 5.57 -0.19 2.49
N SER A 77 5.89 -0.19 3.78
CA SER A 77 7.25 -0.40 4.30
C SER A 77 7.85 -1.75 3.95
N LEU A 78 7.02 -2.80 3.87
CA LEU A 78 7.43 -4.15 3.47
C LEU A 78 7.47 -4.33 1.93
N GLY A 79 7.14 -3.31 1.14
CA GLY A 79 7.14 -3.36 -0.32
C GLY A 79 5.99 -4.16 -0.95
N VAL A 80 5.06 -4.70 -0.15
CA VAL A 80 3.88 -5.46 -0.61
C VAL A 80 3.01 -4.61 -1.52
N SER A 81 2.78 -3.37 -1.11
CA SER A 81 2.04 -2.36 -1.86
C SER A 81 2.59 -2.14 -3.26
N SER A 82 3.90 -1.95 -3.37
CA SER A 82 4.59 -1.74 -4.65
C SER A 82 4.53 -3.00 -5.52
N LEU A 83 4.70 -4.18 -4.93
CA LEU A 83 4.59 -5.45 -5.65
C LEU A 83 3.18 -5.65 -6.23
N VAL A 84 2.13 -5.37 -5.46
CA VAL A 84 0.75 -5.42 -5.95
C VAL A 84 0.55 -4.41 -7.08
N CYS A 85 1.09 -3.19 -6.97
CA CYS A 85 1.01 -2.20 -8.04
C CYS A 85 1.65 -2.70 -9.34
N LEU A 86 2.86 -3.26 -9.27
CA LEU A 86 3.59 -3.77 -10.43
C LEU A 86 2.88 -4.97 -11.10
N LEU A 87 2.24 -5.83 -10.32
CA LEU A 87 1.54 -6.99 -10.87
C LEU A 87 0.24 -6.62 -11.60
N ASN A 88 -0.41 -5.53 -11.21
CA ASN A 88 -1.79 -5.24 -11.62
C ASN A 88 -1.95 -4.00 -12.50
N ASN A 89 -0.92 -3.16 -12.62
CA ASN A 89 -1.04 -1.92 -13.38
C ASN A 89 -0.06 -1.86 -14.56
N GLY A 90 -0.50 -1.20 -15.64
CA GLY A 90 0.26 -1.09 -16.88
C GLY A 90 0.14 -2.29 -17.83
N ASP A 91 1.12 -2.45 -18.71
CA ASP A 91 1.26 -3.58 -19.63
C ASP A 91 2.11 -4.69 -18.97
N ARG A 92 1.58 -5.33 -17.91
CA ARG A 92 2.25 -6.34 -17.08
C ARG A 92 3.46 -5.81 -16.27
N GLY A 93 3.32 -4.65 -15.64
CA GLY A 93 4.33 -4.10 -14.72
C GLY A 93 5.46 -3.29 -15.36
N GLN A 94 5.40 -3.05 -16.67
CA GLN A 94 6.21 -2.06 -17.34
C GLN A 94 5.31 -0.98 -17.95
N THR A 95 5.42 0.23 -17.40
CA THR A 95 4.91 1.46 -18.00
C THR A 95 6.08 2.41 -18.21
N GLU A 96 5.92 3.40 -19.09
CA GLU A 96 6.91 4.47 -19.21
C GLU A 96 7.02 5.27 -17.90
N THR A 97 5.91 5.48 -17.20
CA THR A 97 5.86 6.07 -15.85
C THR A 97 5.35 5.05 -14.83
N SER A 98 6.19 4.62 -13.89
CA SER A 98 5.84 3.62 -12.88
C SER A 98 4.68 4.07 -11.99
N GLN A 99 3.70 3.19 -11.77
CA GLN A 99 2.62 3.44 -10.82
C GLN A 99 3.11 3.29 -9.37
N SER A 100 2.55 4.10 -8.48
CA SER A 100 2.67 3.98 -7.04
C SER A 100 1.28 3.87 -6.40
N LEU A 101 1.21 3.50 -5.12
CA LEU A 101 -0.02 3.63 -4.35
C LEU A 101 -0.41 5.10 -4.21
N LEU A 102 -1.72 5.34 -4.21
CA LEU A 102 -2.30 6.68 -4.00
C LEU A 102 -1.94 7.27 -2.62
N GLY A 103 -1.80 6.40 -1.61
CA GLY A 103 -1.70 6.82 -0.21
C GLY A 103 -3.05 7.32 0.35
N PRO A 104 -3.12 7.56 1.67
CA PRO A 104 -4.38 7.90 2.34
C PRO A 104 -4.76 9.39 2.29
N PHE A 105 -3.92 10.23 1.67
CA PHE A 105 -4.04 11.69 1.77
C PHE A 105 -4.61 12.36 0.52
N TRP A 106 -4.95 11.59 -0.50
CA TRP A 106 -5.70 12.10 -1.64
C TRP A 106 -7.15 12.39 -1.21
N ARG A 107 -7.73 13.47 -1.72
CA ARG A 107 -9.13 13.81 -1.53
C ARG A 107 -9.79 14.24 -2.83
N LEU A 108 -11.10 14.02 -2.89
CA LEU A 108 -11.93 14.51 -3.97
C LEU A 108 -12.11 16.04 -3.87
N ASN A 109 -12.36 16.68 -5.01
CA ASN A 109 -12.70 18.11 -5.10
C ASN A 109 -11.59 19.04 -4.59
N SER A 110 -10.33 18.74 -4.92
CA SER A 110 -9.25 19.72 -4.81
C SER A 110 -9.55 20.94 -5.70
N PRO A 111 -9.22 22.17 -5.28
CA PRO A 111 -9.43 23.36 -6.10
C PRO A 111 -8.59 23.29 -7.38
N ARG A 112 -9.25 23.39 -8.56
CA ARG A 112 -8.56 23.41 -9.86
C ARG A 112 -7.64 24.62 -9.98
N VAL A 113 -6.49 24.40 -10.61
CA VAL A 113 -5.52 25.44 -10.97
C VAL A 113 -5.23 25.38 -12.46
N GLU A 114 -5.09 26.55 -13.07
CA GLU A 114 -4.57 26.65 -14.43
C GLU A 114 -3.07 26.31 -14.46
N ASN A 115 -2.57 25.92 -15.64
CA ASN A 115 -1.15 25.62 -15.82
C ASN A 115 -0.27 26.82 -15.43
N GLY A 116 0.75 26.57 -14.60
CA GLY A 116 1.61 27.60 -14.01
C GLY A 116 1.06 28.21 -12.72
N GLY A 117 -0.12 27.80 -12.27
CA GLY A 117 -0.69 28.19 -10.98
C GLY A 117 0.03 27.54 -9.79
N SER A 118 -0.25 28.06 -8.59
CA SER A 118 0.22 27.50 -7.33
C SER A 118 -0.86 26.65 -6.67
N ILE A 119 -0.48 25.51 -6.11
CA ILE A 119 -1.36 24.67 -5.28
C ILE A 119 -1.39 25.09 -3.81
N ILE A 120 -0.52 26.02 -3.38
CA ILE A 120 -0.49 26.53 -2.00
C ILE A 120 -1.77 27.34 -1.71
N ARG A 121 -2.40 27.09 -0.56
CA ARG A 121 -3.68 27.72 -0.16
C ARG A 121 -3.65 28.45 1.19
N SER A 122 -2.66 28.16 2.02
CA SER A 122 -2.39 28.85 3.28
C SER A 122 -0.94 29.32 3.34
N GLU A 123 -0.60 30.17 4.32
CA GLU A 123 0.78 30.58 4.54
C GLU A 123 1.65 29.34 4.82
N THR A 124 2.55 29.04 3.88
CA THR A 124 3.40 27.86 3.94
C THR A 124 4.86 28.32 3.95
N PRO A 125 5.58 28.17 5.07
CA PRO A 125 6.97 28.60 5.15
C PRO A 125 7.89 27.72 4.29
N GLY A 126 9.08 28.22 3.96
CA GLY A 126 10.12 27.44 3.29
C GLY A 126 10.35 27.81 1.83
N THR A 127 11.11 26.98 1.13
CA THR A 127 11.57 27.26 -0.23
C THR A 127 10.50 26.83 -1.24
N PRO A 128 10.10 27.70 -2.19
CA PRO A 128 9.17 27.32 -3.25
C PRO A 128 9.71 26.17 -4.11
N LEU A 129 8.84 25.21 -4.43
CA LEU A 129 9.12 24.13 -5.37
C LEU A 129 8.39 24.39 -6.70
N PHE A 130 9.14 24.48 -7.79
CA PHE A 130 8.59 24.59 -9.13
C PHE A 130 8.60 23.22 -9.81
N VAL A 131 7.44 22.76 -10.27
CA VAL A 131 7.29 21.49 -10.96
C VAL A 131 6.88 21.75 -12.40
N HIS A 132 7.65 21.22 -13.34
CA HIS A 132 7.35 21.25 -14.77
C HIS A 132 7.27 19.81 -15.28
N ALA A 133 6.17 19.46 -15.92
CA ALA A 133 5.94 18.12 -16.46
C ALA A 133 5.31 18.20 -17.85
N LYS A 134 5.46 17.14 -18.62
CA LYS A 134 4.83 16.94 -19.92
C LYS A 134 4.15 15.59 -19.93
N VAL A 135 2.87 15.55 -20.28
CA VAL A 135 2.13 14.31 -20.47
C VAL A 135 2.22 13.91 -21.94
N VAL A 136 2.65 12.69 -22.21
CA VAL A 136 2.84 12.14 -23.57
C VAL A 136 2.22 10.76 -23.67
N ASP A 137 1.88 10.35 -24.89
CA ASP A 137 1.51 8.96 -25.19
C ASP A 137 2.76 8.07 -25.39
N ARG A 138 2.53 6.79 -25.72
CA ARG A 138 3.59 5.79 -25.93
C ARG A 138 4.54 6.12 -27.09
N ASP A 139 4.08 6.92 -28.04
CA ASP A 139 4.89 7.38 -29.18
C ASP A 139 5.61 8.70 -28.86
N GLY A 140 5.49 9.21 -27.63
CA GLY A 140 6.09 10.46 -27.16
C GLY A 140 5.34 11.72 -27.61
N LYS A 141 4.15 11.57 -28.20
CA LYS A 141 3.34 12.69 -28.66
C LYS A 141 2.63 13.36 -27.47
N PRO A 142 2.60 14.71 -27.39
CA PRO A 142 1.94 15.40 -26.29
C PRO A 142 0.44 15.08 -26.21
N ILE A 143 -0.06 14.85 -25.00
CA ILE A 143 -1.49 14.71 -24.73
C ILE A 143 -2.03 16.06 -24.23
N ALA A 144 -2.87 16.70 -25.03
CA ALA A 144 -3.52 17.96 -24.66
C ALA A 144 -4.75 17.70 -23.78
N GLY A 145 -5.00 18.59 -22.80
CA GLY A 145 -6.17 18.52 -21.93
C GLY A 145 -6.14 17.40 -20.87
N ALA A 146 -4.98 16.78 -20.64
CA ALA A 146 -4.82 15.82 -19.54
C ALA A 146 -5.07 16.51 -18.19
N GLU A 147 -5.87 15.89 -17.34
CA GLU A 147 -6.06 16.32 -15.96
C GLU A 147 -4.94 15.73 -15.08
N VAL A 148 -4.35 16.58 -14.23
CA VAL A 148 -3.28 16.20 -13.33
C VAL A 148 -3.65 16.64 -11.92
N ASP A 149 -3.94 15.66 -11.07
CA ASP A 149 -4.13 15.89 -9.63
C ASP A 149 -2.78 15.79 -8.90
N VAL A 150 -2.50 16.77 -8.05
CA VAL A 150 -1.26 16.85 -7.27
C VAL A 150 -1.59 17.15 -5.82
N TRP A 151 -0.95 16.43 -4.90
CA TRP A 151 -1.01 16.66 -3.46
C TRP A 151 0.37 16.36 -2.86
N HIS A 152 0.74 17.08 -1.80
CA HIS A 152 2.02 16.91 -1.12
C HIS A 152 1.90 17.46 0.31
N ALA A 153 2.65 16.89 1.26
CA ALA A 153 2.69 17.39 2.63
C ALA A 153 3.31 18.80 2.71
N SER A 154 2.93 19.56 3.72
CA SER A 154 3.59 20.82 4.06
C SER A 154 4.97 20.56 4.70
N PRO A 155 5.79 21.61 4.94
CA PRO A 155 7.11 21.46 5.57
C PRO A 155 7.09 20.85 6.97
N VAL A 156 5.95 20.87 7.67
CA VAL A 156 5.79 20.20 8.97
C VAL A 156 5.47 18.71 8.84
N GLY A 157 5.38 18.18 7.61
CA GLY A 157 5.19 16.76 7.33
C GLY A 157 3.74 16.29 7.38
N LEU A 158 2.77 17.22 7.40
CA LEU A 158 1.34 16.91 7.42
C LEU A 158 0.68 17.34 6.12
N TYR A 159 -0.29 16.56 5.66
CA TYR A 159 -1.21 16.95 4.59
C TYR A 159 -2.34 17.81 5.16
N GLU A 160 -2.97 18.63 4.31
CA GLU A 160 -4.09 19.50 4.70
C GLU A 160 -5.27 18.74 5.34
N ASN A 161 -5.50 17.47 4.96
CA ASN A 161 -6.56 16.65 5.56
C ASN A 161 -6.21 16.09 6.96
N GLN A 162 -4.99 16.35 7.44
CA GLN A 162 -4.52 16.00 8.78
C GLN A 162 -4.36 17.22 9.68
N ASP A 163 -4.23 18.41 9.10
CA ASP A 163 -3.91 19.65 9.80
C ASP A 163 -5.03 20.69 9.61
N PRO A 164 -5.85 20.95 10.64
CA PRO A 164 -6.96 21.89 10.54
C PRO A 164 -6.52 23.34 10.31
N ASP A 165 -5.24 23.67 10.53
CA ASP A 165 -4.69 25.02 10.29
C ASP A 165 -4.21 25.19 8.83
N GLN A 166 -4.24 24.13 8.01
CA GLN A 166 -3.96 24.15 6.58
C GLN A 166 -5.26 24.17 5.75
N ALA A 167 -5.23 24.85 4.60
CA ALA A 167 -6.40 25.08 3.74
C ALA A 167 -6.34 24.28 2.43
#